data_AF-A0A524CQP1-F1
#
_entry.id   AF-A0A524CQP1-F1
#
_cell.length_a   1.000
_cell.length_b   1.000
_cell.length_c   1.000
_cell.angle_alpha   90.00
_cell.angle_beta   90.00
_cell.angle_gamma   90.00
#
_symmetry.space_group_name_H-M   'P 1'
#
loop_
_entity.id
_entity.type
_entity.pdbx_description
1 polymer ?
#
loop_
_entity_poly.entity_id
_entity_poly.type
_entity_poly.pdbx_seq_one_letter_code
_entity_poly.pdbx_strand_id
1 'polypeptide(L)'
;KLGFVAKIFDYFSVGIPVVGNDVGGWSSIIKEEKVGLLSNNDPKMLADRIIQFVDNPDMSYEYGKRGIKLLKGKYSVKASTEKLINTIQQIL
;
A
#
# COMPACT_ATOMS: atom_id res chain seq x y z
N LYS A 1 14.84 -12.77 -0.08
CA LYS A 1 13.44 -12.49 0.34
C LYS A 1 13.36 -11.00 0.63
N LEU A 2 12.53 -10.23 -0.08
CA LEU A 2 12.27 -8.83 0.31
C LEU A 2 11.62 -8.83 1.70
N GLY A 3 12.14 -7.99 2.59
CA GLY A 3 11.58 -7.80 3.93
C GLY A 3 10.18 -7.17 3.88
N PHE A 4 9.40 -7.37 4.92
CA PHE A 4 8.12 -6.70 5.09
C PHE A 4 8.33 -5.20 5.30
N VAL A 5 7.61 -4.36 4.56
CA VAL A 5 7.71 -2.90 4.67
C VAL A 5 6.55 -2.39 5.52
N ALA A 6 6.78 -2.23 6.83
CA ALA A 6 5.77 -1.69 7.73
C ALA A 6 5.40 -0.23 7.41
N LYS A 7 6.37 0.57 6.95
CA LYS A 7 6.21 2.01 6.71
C LYS A 7 5.04 2.37 5.79
N ILE A 8 4.78 1.57 4.74
CA ILE A 8 3.67 1.87 3.81
C ILE A 8 2.32 1.74 4.50
N PHE A 9 2.18 0.81 5.45
CA PHE A 9 0.96 0.67 6.24
C PHE A 9 0.79 1.84 7.21
N ASP A 10 1.86 2.36 7.79
CA ASP A 10 1.79 3.57 8.62
C ASP A 10 1.22 4.76 7.82
N TYR A 11 1.69 4.95 6.58
CA TYR A 11 1.18 6.00 5.69
C TYR A 11 -0.29 5.79 5.31
N PHE A 12 -0.69 4.55 4.99
CA PHE A 12 -2.09 4.23 4.70
C PHE A 12 -3.01 4.49 5.89
N SER A 13 -2.52 4.30 7.13
CA SER A 13 -3.31 4.49 8.35
C SER A 13 -3.76 5.94 8.55
N VAL A 14 -2.98 6.89 8.02
CA VAL A 14 -3.27 8.33 8.06
C VAL A 14 -3.71 8.88 6.70
N GLY A 15 -4.01 7.99 5.73
CA GLY A 15 -4.53 8.37 4.42
C GLY A 15 -3.52 9.05 3.51
N ILE A 16 -2.23 8.79 3.68
CA ILE A 16 -1.18 9.31 2.80
C ILE A 16 -0.93 8.30 1.67
N PRO A 17 -1.17 8.65 0.39
CA PRO A 17 -0.81 7.81 -0.73
C PRO A 17 0.71 7.76 -0.91
N VAL A 18 1.21 6.62 -1.37
CA VAL A 18 2.66 6.38 -1.49
C VAL A 18 3.13 6.43 -2.94
N VAL A 19 4.38 6.85 -3.15
CA VAL A 19 5.08 6.67 -4.42
C VAL A 19 6.35 5.86 -4.13
N GLY A 20 6.60 4.80 -4.91
CA GLY A 20 7.78 3.96 -4.71
C GLY A 20 8.16 3.19 -5.97
N ASN A 21 9.34 2.58 -5.96
CA ASN A 21 9.79 1.75 -7.07
C ASN A 21 9.02 0.42 -7.14
N ASP A 22 8.68 -0.03 -8.34
CA ASP A 22 8.18 -1.37 -8.60
C ASP A 22 9.33 -2.37 -8.40
N VAL A 23 9.27 -3.09 -7.29
CA VAL A 23 10.21 -4.14 -6.92
C VAL A 23 9.52 -5.51 -6.87
N GLY A 24 8.30 -5.59 -7.42
CA GLY A 24 7.40 -6.72 -7.23
C GLY A 24 7.06 -6.93 -5.74
N GLY A 25 6.77 -8.17 -5.35
CA GLY A 25 6.54 -8.54 -3.95
C GLY A 25 5.53 -7.64 -3.25
N TRP A 26 5.95 -6.96 -2.17
CA TRP A 26 5.08 -6.07 -1.40
C TRP A 26 4.63 -4.83 -2.18
N SER A 27 5.38 -4.39 -3.20
CA SER A 27 5.03 -3.20 -3.97
C SER A 27 3.80 -3.41 -4.86
N SER A 28 3.44 -4.66 -5.20
CA SER A 28 2.24 -4.94 -6.00
C SER A 28 0.95 -4.50 -5.30
N ILE A 29 0.94 -4.51 -3.95
CA ILE A 29 -0.17 -4.01 -3.12
C ILE A 29 -0.49 -2.54 -3.46
N ILE A 30 0.52 -1.72 -3.72
CA ILE A 30 0.34 -0.29 -4.02
C ILE A 30 -0.52 -0.10 -5.27
N LYS A 31 -0.22 -0.88 -6.32
CA LYS A 31 -0.91 -0.84 -7.62
C LYS A 31 -2.27 -1.53 -7.57
N GLU A 32 -2.34 -2.72 -6.99
CA GLU A 32 -3.56 -3.54 -6.93
C GLU A 32 -4.65 -2.87 -6.09
N GLU A 33 -4.29 -2.34 -4.92
CA GLU A 33 -5.22 -1.68 -4.00
C GLU A 33 -5.44 -0.18 -4.34
N LYS A 34 -4.68 0.33 -5.32
CA LYS A 34 -4.71 1.73 -5.77
C LYS A 34 -4.56 2.72 -4.60
N VAL A 35 -3.55 2.45 -3.77
CA VAL A 35 -3.18 3.24 -2.56
C VAL A 35 -1.91 4.05 -2.78
N GLY A 36 -1.39 4.04 -4.01
CA GLY A 36 -0.24 4.83 -4.42
C GLY A 36 0.11 4.61 -5.88
N LEU A 37 1.28 5.08 -6.29
CA LEU A 37 1.81 4.92 -7.65
C LEU A 37 3.18 4.24 -7.60
N LEU A 38 3.46 3.46 -8.64
CA LEU A 38 4.77 2.84 -8.82
C LEU A 38 5.56 3.54 -9.93
N SER A 39 6.85 3.74 -9.67
CA SER A 39 7.87 4.14 -10.64
C SER A 39 8.80 2.98 -10.94
N ASN A 40 9.57 3.09 -12.01
CA ASN A 40 10.70 2.19 -12.25
C ASN A 40 11.94 2.75 -11.53
N ASN A 41 13.10 2.12 -11.68
CA ASN A 41 14.39 2.67 -11.19
C ASN A 41 14.88 3.84 -12.08
N ASP A 42 14.01 4.82 -12.30
CA ASP A 42 14.24 6.02 -13.10
C ASP A 42 13.80 7.26 -12.28
N PRO A 43 14.73 8.17 -11.95
CA PRO A 43 14.41 9.39 -11.20
C PRO A 43 13.35 10.26 -11.86
N LYS A 44 13.32 10.31 -13.21
CA LYS A 44 12.35 11.13 -13.94
C LYS A 44 10.94 10.58 -13.74
N MET A 45 10.76 9.28 -13.93
CA MET A 45 9.47 8.63 -13.67
C MET A 45 9.03 8.78 -12.20
N LEU A 46 9.95 8.70 -11.23
CA LEU A 46 9.63 8.95 -9.83
C LEU A 46 9.09 10.37 -9.61
N ALA A 47 9.76 11.38 -10.19
CA ALA A 47 9.31 12.76 -10.15
C ALA A 47 7.93 12.93 -10.81
N ASP A 48 7.71 12.33 -11.98
CA ASP A 48 6.43 12.37 -12.69
C ASP A 48 5.28 11.79 -11.84
N ARG A 49 5.53 10.70 -11.09
CA ARG A 49 4.53 10.12 -10.18
C ARG A 49 4.21 11.03 -8.99
N ILE A 50 5.21 11.74 -8.46
CA ILE A 50 5.00 12.70 -7.38
C ILE A 50 4.17 13.88 -7.91
N ILE A 51 4.56 14.45 -9.05
CA ILE A 51 3.85 15.54 -9.72
C ILE A 51 2.39 15.14 -10.02
N GLN A 52 2.16 13.89 -10.45
CA GLN A 52 0.81 13.38 -10.70
C GLN A 52 -0.13 13.53 -9.49
N PHE A 53 0.37 13.34 -8.25
CA PHE A 53 -0.45 13.58 -7.05
C PHE A 53 -0.55 15.05 -6.67
N VAL A 54 0.51 15.84 -6.88
CA VAL A 54 0.53 17.28 -6.60
C VAL A 54 -0.48 18.01 -7.49
N ASP A 55 -0.51 17.68 -8.78
CA ASP A 55 -1.39 18.31 -9.77
C ASP A 55 -2.84 17.79 -9.71
N ASN A 56 -3.07 16.65 -9.06
CA ASN A 56 -4.39 16.01 -8.94
C ASN A 56 -4.74 15.72 -7.47
N PRO A 57 -5.07 16.75 -6.66
CA PRO A 57 -5.36 16.56 -5.23
C PRO A 57 -6.55 15.63 -4.97
N ASP A 58 -7.56 15.61 -5.84
CA ASP A 58 -8.70 14.68 -5.73
C ASP A 58 -8.26 13.22 -5.89
N MET A 59 -7.32 12.96 -6.81
CA MET A 59 -6.73 11.63 -6.97
C MET A 59 -5.96 11.23 -5.72
N SER A 60 -5.16 12.14 -5.16
CA SER A 60 -4.42 11.92 -3.91
C SER A 60 -5.37 11.59 -2.75
N TYR A 61 -6.45 12.37 -2.60
CA TYR A 61 -7.46 12.16 -1.57
C TYR A 61 -8.19 10.81 -1.71
N GLU A 62 -8.59 10.44 -2.93
CA GLU A 62 -9.24 9.14 -3.18
C GLU A 62 -8.31 7.96 -2.90
N TYR A 63 -7.02 8.08 -3.22
CA TYR A 63 -6.03 7.05 -2.91
C TYR A 63 -5.76 6.95 -1.40
N GLY A 64 -5.72 8.08 -0.70
CA GLY A 64 -5.65 8.13 0.76
C GLY A 64 -6.84 7.43 1.44
N LYS A 65 -8.06 7.71 0.99
CA LYS A 65 -9.27 7.03 1.46
C LYS A 65 -9.22 5.52 1.26
N ARG A 66 -8.67 5.07 0.13
CA ARG A 66 -8.45 3.63 -0.13
C ARG A 66 -7.47 3.03 0.86
N GLY A 67 -6.38 3.72 1.18
CA GLY A 67 -5.40 3.28 2.20
C GLY A 67 -6.04 3.05 3.58
N ILE A 68 -6.85 4.00 4.04
CA ILE A 68 -7.57 3.85 5.33
C ILE A 68 -8.55 2.68 5.27
N LYS A 69 -9.32 2.55 4.17
CA LYS A 69 -10.26 1.45 3.98
C LYS A 69 -9.55 0.09 3.95
N LEU A 70 -8.39 0.02 3.32
CA LEU A 70 -7.58 -1.18 3.20
C LEU A 70 -7.18 -1.73 4.57
N LEU A 71 -6.73 -0.86 5.47
CA LEU A 71 -6.34 -1.21 6.84
C LEU A 71 -7.51 -1.46 7.78
N LYS A 72 -8.69 -0.89 7.52
CA LYS A 72 -9.92 -1.24 8.25
C LYS A 72 -10.51 -2.58 7.80
N GLY A 73 -10.11 -3.08 6.63
CA GLY A 73 -10.61 -4.32 6.04
C GLY A 73 -9.53 -5.38 5.92
N LYS A 74 -9.10 -5.63 4.67
CA LYS A 74 -8.22 -6.73 4.25
C LYS A 74 -6.93 -6.85 5.07
N TYR A 75 -6.36 -5.72 5.47
CA TYR A 75 -5.11 -5.67 6.24
C TYR A 75 -5.32 -5.22 7.69
N SER A 76 -6.54 -5.34 8.22
CA SER A 76 -6.80 -5.07 9.64
C SER A 76 -6.10 -6.10 10.53
N VAL A 77 -5.82 -5.68 11.78
CA VAL A 77 -5.31 -6.58 12.83
C VAL A 77 -6.24 -7.78 12.97
N LYS A 78 -7.55 -7.55 13.05
CA LYS A 78 -8.57 -8.61 13.15
C LYS A 78 -8.47 -9.62 12.01
N ALA A 79 -8.49 -9.17 10.75
CA ALA A 79 -8.40 -10.06 9.59
C ALA A 79 -7.08 -10.86 9.57
N SER A 80 -5.98 -10.21 9.98
CA SER A 80 -4.66 -10.85 10.05
C SER A 80 -4.60 -11.91 11.15
N THR A 81 -5.16 -11.62 12.33
CA THR A 81 -5.24 -12.55 13.47
C THR A 81 -6.15 -13.74 13.15
N GLU A 82 -7.30 -13.51 12.54
CA GLU A 82 -8.22 -14.59 12.11
C GLU A 82 -7.52 -15.54 11.13
N LYS A 83 -6.82 -14.98 10.14
CA LYS A 83 -6.04 -15.79 9.20
C LYS A 83 -4.97 -16.62 9.90
N LEU A 84 -4.24 -16.02 10.85
CA LEU A 84 -3.20 -16.71 11.62
C LEU A 84 -3.78 -17.86 12.45
N ILE A 85 -4.86 -17.61 13.21
CA ILE A 85 -5.52 -18.62 14.04
C ILE A 85 -6.01 -19.80 13.16
N ASN A 86 -6.67 -19.50 12.04
CA ASN A 86 -7.16 -20.53 11.13
C ASN A 86 -6.01 -21.40 10.59
N THR A 87 -4.87 -20.80 10.24
CA THR A 87 -3.70 -21.57 9.79
C THR A 87 -3.14 -22.46 10.90
N ILE A 88 -3.06 -21.96 12.14
CA ILE A 88 -2.61 -22.77 13.29
C ILE A 88 -3.56 -23.94 13.54
N GLN A 89 -4.87 -23.73 13.44
CA GLN A 89 -5.88 -24.78 13.62
C GLN A 89 -5.86 -25.84 12.52
N GLN A 90 -5.33 -25.55 11.32
CA GLN A 90 -5.21 -26.52 10.23
C GLN A 90 -4.01 -27.46 10.37
N ILE A 91 -3.03 -27.09 11.19
CA ILE A 91 -1.80 -27.88 11.40
C ILE A 91 -1.79 -28.59 12.76
N LEU A 92 -2.78 -28.34 13.61
CA LEU A 92 -3.08 -29.08 14.84
C LEU A 92 -4.09 -30.18 14.55
#